data_AF-A0A497T1J2-F1
#
_entry.id   AF-A0A497T1J2-F1
#
_cell.length_a   1.000
_cell.length_b   1.000
_cell.length_c   1.000
_cell.angle_alpha   90.00
_cell.angle_beta   90.00
_cell.angle_gamma   90.00
#
_symmetry.space_group_name_H-M   'P 1'
#
loop_
_entity.id
_entity.type
_entity.pdbx_description
1 polymer ?
#
loop_
_entity_poly.entity_id
_entity_poly.type
_entity_poly.pdbx_seq_one_letter_code
_entity_poly.pdbx_strand_id
1 'polypeptide(L)'
;MLRVYNFKLFLANNGLLISLITIFILCGIVFYKWCKKKKRMKRELWYYKKKEQELVKQMEQIEKEYFLRKISEEYFNRLMLENKNKLAKIRAKIEELSS
;
A
#
# COMPACT_ATOMS: atom_id res chain seq x y z
N MET A 1 44.98 -30.35 18.60
CA MET A 1 44.04 -31.33 18.01
C MET A 1 42.70 -31.42 18.75
N LEU A 2 42.66 -31.52 20.10
CA LEU A 2 41.40 -31.68 20.87
C LEU A 2 40.32 -30.62 20.58
N ARG A 3 40.70 -29.34 20.42
CA ARG A 3 39.73 -28.26 20.13
C ARG A 3 38.98 -28.48 18.80
N VAL A 4 39.67 -28.98 17.78
CA VAL A 4 39.08 -29.25 16.45
C VAL A 4 38.15 -30.46 16.51
N TYR A 5 38.49 -31.45 17.34
CA TYR A 5 37.68 -32.65 17.54
C TYR A 5 36.38 -32.34 18.29
N ASN A 6 36.45 -31.55 19.36
CA ASN A 6 35.28 -31.09 20.10
C ASN A 6 34.36 -30.22 19.24
N PHE A 7 34.93 -29.40 18.34
CA PHE A 7 34.15 -28.60 17.40
C PHE A 7 33.41 -29.46 16.36
N LYS A 8 34.06 -30.51 15.83
CA LYS A 8 33.40 -31.50 14.95
C LYS A 8 32.26 -32.24 15.65
N LEU A 9 32.47 -32.67 16.91
CA LEU A 9 31.44 -33.35 17.69
C LEU A 9 30.24 -32.43 17.99
N PHE A 10 30.51 -31.15 18.28
CA PHE A 10 29.48 -30.13 18.50
C PHE A 10 28.64 -29.86 17.25
N LEU A 11 29.28 -29.76 16.08
CA LEU A 11 28.58 -29.61 14.79
C LEU A 11 27.76 -30.85 14.42
N ALA A 12 28.26 -32.06 14.72
CA ALA A 12 27.54 -33.29 14.47
C ALA A 12 26.29 -33.43 15.36
N ASN A 13 26.37 -33.07 16.64
CA ASN A 13 25.24 -33.15 17.57
C ASN A 13 24.22 -32.03 17.39
N ASN A 14 24.67 -30.80 17.09
CA ASN A 14 23.78 -29.63 17.01
C ASN A 14 23.48 -29.17 15.58
N GLY A 15 23.98 -29.86 14.55
CA GLY A 15 23.86 -29.46 13.14
C GLY A 15 22.41 -29.28 12.70
N LEU A 16 21.51 -30.17 13.13
CA LEU A 16 20.07 -30.06 12.88
C LEU A 16 19.49 -28.77 13.49
N LEU A 17 19.83 -28.47 14.73
CA LEU A 17 19.39 -27.28 15.46
C LEU A 17 19.90 -26.00 14.79
N ILE A 18 21.18 -25.97 14.40
CA ILE A 18 21.79 -24.85 13.68
C ILE A 18 21.11 -24.64 12.32
N SER A 19 20.82 -25.73 11.59
CA SER A 19 20.15 -25.66 10.29
C SER A 19 18.70 -25.14 10.39
N LEU A 20 17.98 -25.49 11.45
CA LEU A 20 16.63 -24.97 11.71
C LEU A 20 16.67 -23.48 12.03
N ILE A 21 17.62 -23.04 12.86
CA ILE A 21 17.79 -21.62 13.21
C ILE A 21 18.09 -20.79 11.95
N THR A 22 18.98 -21.27 11.06
CA THR A 22 19.30 -20.53 9.82
C THR A 22 18.11 -20.47 8.87
N ILE A 23 17.32 -21.54 8.73
CA ILE A 23 16.07 -21.53 7.94
C ILE A 23 15.07 -20.53 8.53
N PHE A 24 14.88 -20.51 9.85
CA PHE A 24 13.98 -19.56 10.52
C PHE A 24 14.39 -18.11 10.29
N ILE A 25 15.69 -17.80 10.34
CA ILE A 25 16.21 -16.45 10.07
C ILE A 25 15.92 -16.06 8.61
N LEU A 26 16.17 -16.95 7.65
CA LEU A 26 15.87 -16.69 6.24
C LEU A 26 14.38 -16.48 6.00
N CYS A 27 13.51 -17.32 6.56
CA CYS A 27 12.06 -17.16 6.51
C CYS A 27 11.63 -15.83 7.13
N GLY A 28 12.21 -15.43 8.26
CA GLY A 28 11.93 -14.14 8.91
C GLY A 28 12.25 -12.94 8.02
N ILE A 29 13.37 -12.97 7.29
CA ILE A 29 13.76 -11.90 6.36
C ILE A 29 12.77 -11.79 5.20
N VAL A 30 12.38 -12.92 4.60
CA VAL A 30 11.38 -12.94 3.51
C VAL A 30 10.03 -12.43 4.02
N PHE A 31 9.60 -12.90 5.19
CA PHE A 31 8.36 -12.48 5.82
C PHE A 31 8.35 -10.98 6.14
N TYR A 32 9.45 -10.44 6.66
CA TYR A 32 9.61 -9.00 6.91
C TYR A 32 9.46 -8.18 5.63
N LYS A 33 10.13 -8.57 4.55
CA LYS A 33 10.00 -7.90 3.24
C LYS A 33 8.55 -7.93 2.74
N TRP A 34 7.88 -9.08 2.86
CA TRP A 34 6.49 -9.21 2.46
C TRP A 34 5.56 -8.32 3.28
N CYS A 35 5.69 -8.33 4.61
CA CYS A 35 4.94 -7.45 5.51
C CYS A 35 5.15 -5.97 5.17
N LYS A 36 6.39 -5.56 4.90
CA LYS A 36 6.72 -4.17 4.51
C LYS A 36 6.04 -3.79 3.19
N LYS A 37 6.06 -4.66 2.18
CA LYS A 37 5.36 -4.45 0.89
C LYS A 37 3.86 -4.30 1.11
N LYS A 38 3.24 -5.20 1.87
CA LYS A 38 1.80 -5.17 2.19
C LYS A 38 1.40 -3.89 2.94
N LYS A 39 2.22 -3.42 3.88
CA LYS A 39 2.00 -2.16 4.61
C LYS A 39 2.07 -0.95 3.67
N ARG A 40 2.97 -0.95 2.67
CA ARG A 40 3.08 0.11 1.66
C ARG A 40 1.82 0.19 0.80
N MET A 41 1.38 -0.94 0.24
CA MET A 41 0.16 -1.00 -0.58
C MET A 41 -1.08 -0.55 0.22
N LYS A 42 -1.22 -0.96 1.49
CA LYS A 42 -2.31 -0.48 2.35
C LYS A 42 -2.30 1.05 2.54
N ARG A 43 -1.13 1.65 2.71
CA ARG A 43 -1.00 3.12 2.85
C ARG A 43 -1.35 3.84 1.55
N GLU A 44 -0.89 3.33 0.42
CA GLU A 44 -1.22 3.90 -0.90
C GLU A 44 -2.71 3.80 -1.18
N LEU A 45 -3.32 2.64 -0.91
CA LEU A 45 -4.77 2.46 -1.04
C LEU A 45 -5.56 3.43 -0.15
N TRP A 46 -5.13 3.60 1.12
CA TRP A 46 -5.75 4.57 2.03
C TRP A 46 -5.63 6.01 1.51
N TYR A 47 -4.46 6.39 0.98
CA TYR A 47 -4.24 7.69 0.38
C TYR A 47 -5.18 7.97 -0.79
N TYR A 48 -5.32 7.03 -1.72
CA TYR A 48 -6.21 7.19 -2.86
C TYR A 48 -7.69 7.21 -2.46
N LYS A 49 -8.12 6.37 -1.51
CA LYS A 49 -9.49 6.43 -0.96
C LYS A 49 -9.80 7.76 -0.29
N LYS A 50 -8.84 8.34 0.45
CA LYS A 50 -9.01 9.66 1.06
C LYS A 50 -9.17 10.74 -0.02
N LYS A 51 -8.35 10.71 -1.07
CA LYS A 51 -8.47 11.64 -2.19
C LYS A 51 -9.79 11.49 -2.96
N GLU A 52 -10.30 10.28 -3.12
CA GLU A 52 -11.61 10.03 -3.71
C GLU A 52 -12.69 10.78 -2.94
N GLN A 53 -12.72 10.64 -1.61
CA GLN A 53 -13.67 11.34 -0.74
C GLN A 53 -13.53 12.87 -0.82
N GLU A 54 -12.29 13.38 -0.88
CA GLU A 54 -12.03 14.82 -1.03
C GLU A 54 -12.57 15.35 -2.37
N LEU A 55 -12.37 14.63 -3.48
CA LEU A 55 -12.93 15.01 -4.79
C LEU A 55 -14.45 14.98 -4.80
N VAL A 56 -15.07 13.96 -4.18
CA VAL A 56 -16.54 13.89 -4.09
C VAL A 56 -17.09 15.09 -3.33
N LYS A 57 -16.48 15.46 -2.20
CA LYS A 57 -16.87 16.67 -1.45
C LYS A 57 -16.67 17.95 -2.26
N GLN A 58 -15.60 18.03 -3.06
CA GLN A 58 -15.39 19.17 -3.95
C GLN A 58 -16.48 19.27 -5.02
N MET A 59 -16.89 18.14 -5.60
CA MET A 59 -17.98 18.10 -6.58
C MET A 59 -19.30 18.54 -5.95
N GLU A 60 -19.63 18.06 -4.75
CA GLU A 60 -20.82 18.52 -4.00
C GLU A 60 -20.78 20.03 -3.71
N GLN A 61 -19.61 20.58 -3.41
CA GLN A 61 -19.43 22.01 -3.19
C GLN A 61 -19.66 22.82 -4.47
N ILE A 62 -19.14 22.35 -5.60
CA ILE A 62 -19.33 22.97 -6.92
C ILE A 62 -20.80 22.95 -7.33
N GLU A 63 -21.49 21.83 -7.08
CA GLU A 63 -22.94 21.72 -7.30
C GLU A 63 -23.70 22.77 -6.46
N LYS A 64 -23.37 22.90 -5.17
CA LYS A 64 -23.98 23.94 -4.32
C LYS A 64 -23.71 25.35 -4.84
N GLU A 65 -22.50 25.65 -5.28
CA GLU A 65 -22.16 26.96 -5.84
C GLU A 65 -22.94 27.27 -7.12
N TYR A 66 -23.15 26.26 -7.97
CA TYR A 66 -23.99 26.38 -9.16
C TYR A 66 -25.46 26.60 -8.80
N PHE A 67 -26.02 25.82 -7.87
CA PHE A 67 -27.41 25.99 -7.40
C PHE A 67 -27.64 27.37 -6.77
N LEU A 68 -26.67 27.90 -6.05
CA LEU A 68 -26.69 29.26 -5.49
C LEU A 68 -26.42 30.35 -6.54
N ARG A 69 -26.29 30.00 -7.82
CA ARG A 69 -26.00 30.90 -8.95
C ARG A 69 -24.72 31.72 -8.76
N LYS A 70 -23.76 31.20 -7.98
CA LYS A 70 -22.46 31.86 -7.74
C LYS A 70 -21.49 31.67 -8.91
N ILE A 71 -21.70 30.62 -9.71
CA ILE A 71 -20.89 30.29 -10.88
C ILE A 71 -21.78 30.11 -12.10
N SER A 72 -21.24 30.37 -13.29
CA SER A 72 -21.94 30.13 -14.56
C SER A 72 -22.05 28.64 -14.87
N GLU A 73 -23.01 28.28 -15.70
CA GLU A 73 -23.19 26.90 -16.18
C GLU A 73 -21.96 26.38 -16.93
N GLU A 74 -21.34 27.22 -17.76
CA GLU A 74 -20.13 26.87 -18.48
C GLU A 74 -18.97 26.54 -17.51
N TYR A 75 -18.80 27.36 -16.47
CA TYR A 75 -17.76 27.14 -15.46
C TYR A 75 -18.04 25.89 -14.62
N PHE A 76 -19.30 25.68 -14.24
CA PHE A 76 -19.75 24.46 -13.56
C PHE A 76 -19.44 23.20 -14.39
N ASN A 77 -19.83 23.18 -15.65
CA ASN A 77 -19.64 22.04 -16.55
C ASN A 77 -18.14 21.72 -16.72
N ARG A 78 -17.30 22.74 -16.87
CA ARG A 78 -15.85 22.56 -16.97
C ARG A 78 -15.27 21.95 -15.68
N LEU A 79 -15.63 22.49 -14.51
CA LEU A 79 -15.14 21.99 -13.23
C LEU A 79 -15.61 20.56 -12.93
N MET A 80 -16.88 20.26 -13.22
CA MET A 80 -17.42 18.93 -13.01
C MET A 80 -16.79 17.90 -13.93
N LEU A 81 -16.55 18.25 -15.21
CA LEU A 81 -15.85 17.36 -16.13
C LEU A 81 -14.42 17.08 -15.67
N GLU A 82 -13.69 18.12 -15.25
CA GLU A 82 -12.32 17.96 -14.75
C GLU A 82 -12.27 17.06 -13.50
N ASN A 83 -13.19 17.26 -12.55
CA ASN A 83 -13.24 16.45 -11.34
C ASN A 83 -13.70 15.01 -11.61
N LYS A 84 -14.66 14.79 -12.51
CA LYS A 84 -15.03 13.44 -12.97
C LYS A 84 -13.84 12.70 -13.59
N ASN A 85 -13.04 13.38 -14.42
CA ASN A 85 -11.85 12.80 -15.02
C ASN A 85 -10.77 12.45 -13.96
N LYS A 86 -10.57 13.32 -12.97
CA LYS A 86 -9.67 13.04 -11.83
C LYS A 86 -10.17 11.85 -11.01
N LEU A 87 -11.47 11.80 -10.72
CA LEU A 87 -12.11 10.74 -9.96
C LEU A 87 -11.96 9.38 -10.65
N ALA A 88 -12.19 9.32 -11.97
CA ALA A 88 -11.99 8.10 -12.76
C ALA A 88 -10.55 7.57 -12.66
N LYS A 89 -9.55 8.47 -12.79
CA LYS A 89 -8.13 8.09 -12.64
C LYS A 89 -7.81 7.56 -11.24
N ILE A 90 -8.40 8.13 -10.19
CA ILE A 90 -8.19 7.66 -8.82
C ILE A 90 -8.85 6.31 -8.61
N ARG A 91 -10.08 6.11 -9.09
CA ARG A 91 -10.80 4.83 -8.99
C ARG A 91 -10.05 3.70 -9.69
N ALA A 92 -9.55 3.96 -10.91
CA ALA A 92 -8.72 2.98 -11.62
C ALA A 92 -7.47 2.57 -10.81
N LYS A 93 -6.79 3.53 -10.17
CA LYS A 93 -5.64 3.24 -9.30
C LYS A 93 -6.03 2.48 -8.03
N ILE A 94 -7.20 2.76 -7.46
CA ILE A 94 -7.71 2.02 -6.30
C ILE A 94 -7.96 0.57 -6.70
N GLU A 95 -8.60 0.35 -7.84
CA GLU A 95 -8.91 -0.98 -8.38
C GLU A 95 -7.63 -1.79 -8.64
N GLU A 96 -6.63 -1.17 -9.28
CA GLU A 96 -5.31 -1.75 -9.54
C GLU A 96 -4.55 -2.11 -8.25
N LEU A 97 -4.67 -1.30 -7.19
CA LEU A 97 -4.05 -1.57 -5.89
C LEU A 97 -4.85 -2.57 -5.01
N SER A 98 -6.11 -2.82 -5.36
CA SER A 98 -7.00 -3.73 -4.62
C SER A 98 -7.13 -5.12 -5.24
N SER A 99 -6.77 -5.25 -6.52
CA SER A 99 -6.67 -6.50 -7.27
C SER A 99 -5.39 -7.26 -6.90
#